data_AF-A0A2A2L5R8-F1
#
_entry.id   AF-A0A2A2L5R8-F1
#
_cell.length_a   1.000
_cell.length_b   1.000
_cell.length_c   1.000
_cell.angle_alpha   90.00
_cell.angle_beta   90.00
_cell.angle_gamma   90.00
#
_symmetry.space_group_name_H-M   'P 1'
#
loop_
_entity.id
_entity.type
_entity.pdbx_description
1 polymer ?
#
loop_
_entity_poly.entity_id
_entity_poly.type
_entity_poly.pdbx_seq_one_letter_code
_entity_poly.pdbx_strand_id
1 'polypeptide(L)'
;MGQGQETAAAEAIRRATAEGFWLCLGNVHLMLSIVPVIQKELALAQIHKDFRLWLTAEADNHFSPIMLQQCMKVTFEPPPGIKNNMLRTYGQIEEAKRTALTCQSIFVLAWMHALLQERRTYIPQAWTKFYEFSNADVRVARVLIEQLTGQGDTDWEFIRGLLQFVIYGGRIESQFDSNVLVSYLNTLFNGQKITGQRGQQVASGIEIITADNIKEFVNHTAKSIPDEDEPALFGLPANIRFSWQLTEAEETVARMRNGDL
;
A
#
# COMPACT_ATOMS: atom_id res chain seq x y z
N MET A 1 5.03 19.75 -8.36
CA MET A 1 5.27 20.36 -9.68
C MET A 1 3.97 20.33 -10.45
N GLY A 2 3.61 21.43 -11.08
CA GLY A 2 2.37 21.59 -11.84
C GLY A 2 2.47 22.84 -12.72
N GLN A 3 1.49 23.04 -13.60
CA GLN A 3 1.53 24.11 -14.60
C GLN A 3 1.82 25.48 -13.97
N GLY A 4 2.79 26.21 -14.52
CA GLY A 4 3.19 27.54 -14.05
C GLY A 4 4.19 27.59 -12.89
N GLN A 5 4.68 26.45 -12.38
CA GLN A 5 5.64 26.42 -11.25
C GLN A 5 7.11 26.50 -11.67
N GLU A 6 7.43 26.68 -12.96
CA GLU A 6 8.83 26.61 -13.44
C GLU A 6 9.72 27.72 -12.88
N THR A 7 9.23 28.95 -12.89
CA THR A 7 9.96 30.12 -12.38
C THR A 7 10.19 30.02 -10.88
N ALA A 8 9.14 29.68 -10.13
CA ALA A 8 9.21 29.49 -8.68
C ALA A 8 10.19 28.36 -8.30
N ALA A 9 10.20 27.26 -9.04
CA ALA A 9 11.15 26.17 -8.82
C ALA A 9 12.60 26.60 -9.13
N ALA A 10 12.84 27.33 -10.23
CA ALA A 10 14.16 27.85 -10.56
C ALA A 10 14.69 28.81 -9.48
N GLU A 11 13.87 29.74 -9.01
CA GLU A 11 14.23 30.65 -7.91
C GLU A 11 14.49 29.90 -6.60
N ALA A 12 13.68 28.89 -6.27
CA ALA A 12 13.90 28.05 -5.11
C ALA A 12 15.23 27.30 -5.18
N ILE A 13 15.62 26.79 -6.35
CA ILE A 13 16.90 26.12 -6.56
C ILE A 13 18.06 27.10 -6.37
N ARG A 14 18.00 28.29 -6.97
CA ARG A 14 19.06 29.31 -6.80
C ARG A 14 19.27 29.70 -5.34
N ARG A 15 18.17 29.92 -4.62
CA ARG A 15 18.23 30.28 -3.20
C ARG A 15 18.77 29.12 -2.37
N ALA A 16 18.27 27.91 -2.57
CA ALA A 16 18.69 26.74 -1.80
C ALA A 16 20.16 26.37 -2.07
N THR A 17 20.63 26.50 -3.31
CA THR A 17 22.04 26.26 -3.67
C THR A 17 22.99 27.29 -3.06
N ALA A 18 22.56 28.56 -2.93
CA ALA A 18 23.35 29.62 -2.28
C ALA A 18 23.35 29.53 -0.75
N GLU A 19 22.19 29.29 -0.14
CA GLU A 19 21.99 29.31 1.32
C GLU A 19 22.22 27.94 1.97
N GLY A 20 22.26 26.85 1.19
CA GLY A 20 22.54 25.50 1.70
C GLY A 20 21.34 24.73 2.24
N PHE A 21 20.11 25.17 1.95
CA PHE A 21 18.91 24.49 2.42
C PHE A 21 18.55 23.25 1.62
N TRP A 22 17.70 22.41 2.19
CA TRP A 22 17.15 21.25 1.48
C TRP A 22 15.91 21.66 0.69
N LEU A 23 15.85 21.24 -0.57
CA LEU A 23 14.72 21.50 -1.46
C LEU A 23 14.13 20.17 -1.91
N CYS A 24 12.81 20.02 -1.80
CA CYS A 24 12.08 18.88 -2.33
C CYS A 24 11.11 19.34 -3.42
N LEU A 25 11.28 18.81 -4.64
CA LEU A 25 10.35 19.03 -5.75
C LEU A 25 9.53 17.76 -5.96
N GLY A 26 8.25 17.83 -5.57
CA GLY A 26 7.34 16.71 -5.66
C GLY A 26 6.71 16.53 -7.04
N ASN A 27 6.47 15.28 -7.45
CA ASN A 27 5.72 14.88 -8.64
C ASN A 27 6.28 15.46 -9.95
N VAL A 28 7.59 15.34 -10.16
CA VAL A 28 8.30 15.90 -11.32
C VAL A 28 7.84 15.29 -12.64
N HIS A 29 7.40 14.03 -12.64
CA HIS A 29 6.83 13.33 -13.79
C HIS A 29 5.61 14.06 -14.40
N LEU A 30 4.84 14.81 -13.60
CA LEU A 30 3.69 15.58 -14.09
C LEU A 30 4.09 16.83 -14.91
N MET A 31 5.37 17.21 -14.90
CA MET A 31 5.87 18.40 -15.58
C MET A 31 7.32 18.21 -16.05
N LEU A 32 7.52 17.36 -17.06
CA LEU A 32 8.87 17.01 -17.55
C LEU A 32 9.67 18.21 -18.10
N SER A 33 9.00 19.31 -18.49
CA SER A 33 9.65 20.56 -18.92
C SER A 33 10.52 21.20 -17.84
N ILE A 34 10.32 20.86 -16.56
CA ILE A 34 11.16 21.37 -15.47
C ILE A 34 12.55 20.73 -15.44
N VAL A 35 12.71 19.51 -15.98
CA VAL A 35 13.96 18.77 -15.85
C VAL A 35 15.14 19.52 -16.50
N PRO A 36 15.03 20.03 -17.75
CA PRO A 36 16.06 20.89 -18.34
C PRO A 36 16.34 22.16 -17.51
N VAL A 37 15.33 22.75 -16.88
CA VAL A 37 15.48 23.95 -16.04
C VAL A 37 16.30 23.61 -14.79
N ILE A 38 15.99 22.51 -14.11
CA ILE A 38 16.75 22.04 -12.95
C ILE A 38 18.22 21.80 -13.34
N GLN A 39 18.46 21.10 -14.45
CA GLN A 39 19.81 20.82 -14.93
C GLN A 39 20.59 22.11 -15.22
N LYS A 40 19.94 23.09 -15.87
CA LYS A 40 20.54 24.40 -16.15
C LYS A 40 20.89 25.15 -14.86
N GLU A 41 19.97 25.24 -13.90
CA GLU A 41 20.21 25.98 -12.66
C GLU A 41 21.30 25.33 -11.80
N LEU A 42 21.33 23.98 -11.72
CA LEU A 42 22.38 23.25 -11.02
C LEU A 42 23.77 23.40 -11.68
N ALA A 43 23.82 23.49 -13.01
CA ALA A 43 25.08 23.67 -13.73
C ALA A 43 25.66 25.09 -13.58
N LEU A 44 24.82 26.11 -13.38
CA LEU A 44 25.23 27.50 -13.21
C LEU A 44 25.52 27.88 -11.76
N ALA A 45 25.00 27.14 -10.79
CA ALA A 45 25.10 27.47 -9.37
C ALA A 45 26.44 27.06 -8.75
N GLN A 46 26.96 27.92 -7.86
CA GLN A 46 27.99 27.50 -6.90
C GLN A 46 27.29 26.79 -5.74
N ILE A 47 27.37 25.47 -5.70
CA ILE A 47 26.59 24.63 -4.79
C ILE A 47 27.17 24.69 -3.36
N HIS A 48 26.37 25.16 -2.41
CA HIS A 48 26.70 25.07 -0.99
C HIS A 48 26.81 23.61 -0.52
N LYS A 49 27.82 23.29 0.30
CA LYS A 49 28.13 21.91 0.76
C LYS A 49 26.95 21.16 1.40
N ASP A 50 26.07 21.90 2.09
CA ASP A 50 24.94 21.35 2.85
C ASP A 50 23.64 21.24 2.03
N PHE A 51 23.63 21.81 0.82
CA PHE A 51 22.47 21.75 -0.08
C PHE A 51 22.14 20.30 -0.48
N ARG A 52 20.86 19.94 -0.45
CA ARG A 52 20.34 18.67 -0.97
C ARG A 52 19.08 18.92 -1.78
N LEU A 53 19.01 18.32 -2.97
CA LEU A 53 17.82 18.33 -3.83
C LEU A 53 17.18 16.95 -3.82
N TRP A 54 15.91 16.90 -3.41
CA TRP A 54 15.06 15.72 -3.47
C TRP A 54 14.04 15.88 -4.59
N LEU A 55 13.89 14.86 -5.42
CA LEU A 55 12.89 14.81 -6.47
C LEU A 55 12.00 13.60 -6.23
N THR A 56 10.69 13.77 -6.27
CA THR A 56 9.76 12.63 -6.30
C THR A 56 9.17 12.49 -7.70
N ALA A 57 9.17 11.28 -8.23
CA ALA A 57 8.62 10.97 -9.54
C ALA A 57 8.07 9.53 -9.57
N GLU A 58 7.01 9.32 -10.35
CA GLU A 58 6.61 7.99 -10.79
C GLU A 58 7.40 7.61 -12.05
N ALA A 59 7.36 6.33 -12.44
CA ALA A 59 8.03 5.85 -13.63
C ALA A 59 7.42 6.49 -14.89
N ASP A 60 8.23 7.17 -15.69
CA ASP A 60 7.84 7.77 -16.97
C ASP A 60 8.95 7.57 -18.00
N ASN A 61 8.62 6.98 -19.14
CA ASN A 61 9.57 6.69 -20.23
C ASN A 61 10.13 7.93 -20.91
N HIS A 62 9.50 9.10 -20.74
CA HIS A 62 9.95 10.38 -21.29
C HIS A 62 10.85 11.15 -20.32
N PHE A 63 11.09 10.62 -19.12
CA PHE A 63 11.98 11.25 -18.15
C PHE A 63 13.42 11.28 -18.68
N SER A 64 14.12 12.42 -18.53
CA SER A 64 15.46 12.62 -19.10
C SER A 64 16.48 11.58 -18.60
N PRO A 65 17.07 10.76 -19.50
CA PRO A 65 18.10 9.79 -19.12
C PRO A 65 19.34 10.46 -18.50
N ILE A 66 19.68 11.67 -18.97
CA ILE A 66 20.81 12.45 -18.46
C ILE A 66 20.59 12.79 -16.98
N MET A 67 19.38 13.21 -16.63
CA MET A 67 19.05 13.52 -15.24
C MET A 67 19.11 12.26 -14.37
N LEU A 68 18.60 11.13 -14.86
CA LEU A 68 18.66 9.84 -14.16
C LEU A 68 20.10 9.38 -13.92
N GLN A 69 21.03 9.65 -14.83
CA GLN A 69 22.45 9.34 -14.62
C GLN A 69 23.10 10.22 -13.56
N GLN A 70 22.66 11.47 -13.40
CA GLN A 70 23.21 12.44 -12.46
C GLN A 70 22.62 12.32 -11.05
N CYS A 71 21.57 11.51 -10.87
CA CYS A 71 20.84 11.38 -9.62
C CYS A 71 21.09 10.05 -8.91
N MET A 72 21.10 10.08 -7.58
CA MET A 72 20.91 8.88 -6.77
C MET A 72 19.43 8.48 -6.86
N LYS A 73 19.17 7.29 -7.39
CA LYS A 73 17.81 6.74 -7.55
C LYS A 73 17.50 5.84 -6.37
N VAL A 74 16.36 6.07 -5.75
CA VAL A 74 15.83 5.25 -4.65
C VAL A 74 14.42 4.84 -5.01
N THR A 75 14.19 3.54 -5.11
CA THR A 75 12.85 2.98 -5.32
C THR A 75 12.14 2.89 -3.97
N PHE A 76 10.94 3.47 -3.88
CA PHE A 76 10.13 3.42 -2.68
C PHE A 76 8.92 2.51 -2.91
N GLU A 77 9.16 1.21 -2.77
CA GLU A 77 8.12 0.19 -2.84
C GLU A 77 7.88 -0.40 -1.45
N PRO A 78 6.62 -0.59 -1.03
CA PRO A 78 6.35 -1.28 0.22
C PRO A 78 6.84 -2.72 0.13
N PRO A 79 7.47 -3.26 1.19
CA PRO A 79 7.87 -4.65 1.20
C PRO A 79 6.64 -5.54 1.00
N PRO A 80 6.72 -6.55 0.10
CA PRO A 80 5.59 -7.40 -0.22
C PRO A 80 5.20 -8.27 0.98
N GLY A 81 4.00 -8.82 0.90
CA GLY A 81 3.51 -9.85 1.80
C GLY A 81 2.54 -9.34 2.86
N ILE A 82 1.59 -10.21 3.25
CA ILE A 82 0.52 -9.88 4.20
C ILE A 82 1.08 -9.32 5.51
N LYS A 83 2.13 -9.95 6.05
CA LYS A 83 2.76 -9.55 7.31
C LYS A 83 3.21 -8.09 7.28
N ASN A 84 4.03 -7.74 6.29
CA ASN A 84 4.59 -6.40 6.14
C ASN A 84 3.51 -5.35 5.90
N ASN A 85 2.51 -5.73 5.11
CA ASN A 85 1.35 -4.90 4.81
C ASN A 85 0.54 -4.55 6.07
N MET A 86 0.26 -5.55 6.92
CA MET A 86 -0.40 -5.35 8.20
C MET A 86 0.43 -4.49 9.15
N LEU A 87 1.74 -4.75 9.28
CA LEU A 87 2.63 -3.94 10.12
C LEU A 87 2.67 -2.48 9.70
N ARG A 88 2.71 -2.20 8.39
CA ARG A 88 2.60 -0.84 7.84
C ARG A 88 1.24 -0.21 8.16
N THR A 89 0.16 -0.98 8.10
CA THR A 89 -1.18 -0.51 8.49
C THR A 89 -1.21 -0.09 9.96
N TYR A 90 -0.62 -0.90 10.86
CA TYR A 90 -0.55 -0.57 12.29
C TYR A 90 0.30 0.66 12.61
N GLY A 91 1.37 0.90 11.83
CA GLY A 91 2.20 2.10 11.99
C GLY A 91 1.46 3.43 11.81
N GLN A 92 0.23 3.40 11.27
CA GLN A 92 -0.65 4.57 11.11
C GLN A 92 -1.66 4.72 12.26
N ILE A 93 -1.62 3.85 13.28
CA ILE A 93 -2.62 3.79 14.35
C ILE A 93 -2.00 4.27 15.66
N GLU A 94 -2.65 5.24 16.28
CA GLU A 94 -2.27 5.74 17.60
C GLU A 94 -2.49 4.69 18.70
N GLU A 95 -1.54 4.68 19.64
CA GLU A 95 -1.59 3.86 20.83
C GLU A 95 -2.72 4.34 21.76
N ALA A 96 -3.84 3.62 21.74
CA ALA A 96 -4.99 3.91 22.57
C ALA A 96 -5.68 2.60 22.95
N LYS A 97 -6.27 2.58 24.14
CA LYS A 97 -7.13 1.47 24.58
C LYS A 97 -8.43 1.48 23.80
N ARG A 98 -8.88 0.30 23.37
CA ARG A 98 -10.14 0.08 22.66
C ARG A 98 -10.78 -1.19 23.22
N THR A 99 -12.05 -1.43 22.91
CA THR A 99 -12.68 -2.71 23.27
C THR A 99 -12.01 -3.86 22.53
N ALA A 100 -12.04 -5.06 23.10
CA ALA A 100 -11.48 -6.23 22.43
C ALA A 100 -12.14 -6.48 21.05
N LEU A 101 -13.45 -6.24 20.95
CA LEU A 101 -14.20 -6.31 19.69
C LEU A 101 -13.64 -5.34 18.64
N THR A 102 -13.39 -4.09 19.03
CA THR A 102 -12.81 -3.08 18.14
C THR A 102 -11.40 -3.46 17.71
N CYS A 103 -10.54 -3.92 18.62
CA CYS A 103 -9.19 -4.35 18.26
C CYS A 103 -9.20 -5.56 17.31
N GLN A 104 -10.05 -6.54 17.55
CA GLN A 104 -10.24 -7.67 16.62
C GLN A 104 -10.73 -7.21 15.25
N SER A 105 -11.67 -6.28 15.20
CA SER A 105 -12.18 -5.72 13.94
C SER A 105 -11.09 -4.99 13.15
N ILE A 106 -10.22 -4.24 13.83
CA ILE A 106 -9.05 -3.59 13.21
C ILE A 106 -8.06 -4.63 12.69
N PHE A 107 -7.81 -5.72 13.42
CA PHE A 107 -6.96 -6.81 12.96
C PHE A 107 -7.52 -7.47 11.69
N VAL A 108 -8.81 -7.80 11.68
CA VAL A 108 -9.47 -8.37 10.50
C VAL A 108 -9.49 -7.39 9.33
N LEU A 109 -9.66 -6.09 9.58
CA LEU A 109 -9.53 -5.05 8.55
C LEU A 109 -8.12 -4.97 7.97
N ALA A 110 -7.08 -4.98 8.81
CA ALA A 110 -5.69 -4.96 8.35
C ALA A 110 -5.38 -6.21 7.52
N TRP A 111 -5.86 -7.39 7.96
CA TRP A 111 -5.76 -8.63 7.20
C TRP A 111 -6.46 -8.53 5.85
N MET A 112 -7.70 -8.06 5.82
CA MET A 112 -8.48 -7.92 4.59
C MET A 112 -7.80 -6.94 3.61
N HIS A 113 -7.36 -5.78 4.09
CA HIS A 113 -6.66 -4.80 3.26
C HIS A 113 -5.38 -5.37 2.64
N ALA A 114 -4.56 -6.05 3.45
CA ALA A 114 -3.36 -6.72 3.00
C ALA A 114 -3.68 -7.80 1.96
N LEU A 115 -4.66 -8.66 2.25
CA LEU A 115 -5.13 -9.69 1.35
C LEU A 115 -5.58 -9.12 -0.01
N LEU A 116 -6.36 -8.03 -0.03
CA LEU A 116 -6.79 -7.41 -1.28
C LEU A 116 -5.62 -6.83 -2.09
N GLN A 117 -4.59 -6.29 -1.41
CA GLN A 117 -3.36 -5.78 -2.01
C GLN A 117 -2.50 -6.90 -2.61
N GLU A 118 -2.13 -7.91 -1.81
CA GLU A 118 -1.25 -8.99 -2.24
C GLU A 118 -1.90 -9.92 -3.28
N ARG A 119 -3.24 -10.02 -3.33
CA ARG A 119 -3.94 -10.75 -4.40
C ARG A 119 -3.64 -10.23 -5.80
N ARG A 120 -3.18 -8.97 -5.95
CA ARG A 120 -2.82 -8.39 -7.25
C ARG A 120 -1.59 -9.06 -7.88
N THR A 121 -0.79 -9.76 -7.10
CA THR A 121 0.35 -10.57 -7.59
C THR A 121 -0.10 -11.63 -8.60
N TYR A 122 -1.34 -12.13 -8.49
CA TYR A 122 -1.85 -13.24 -9.29
C TYR A 122 -2.89 -12.80 -10.35
N ILE A 123 -2.71 -11.64 -10.97
CA ILE A 123 -3.55 -11.19 -12.10
C ILE A 123 -3.21 -12.03 -13.35
N PRO A 124 -4.20 -12.50 -14.15
CA PRO A 124 -5.64 -12.21 -14.08
C PRO A 124 -6.49 -13.17 -13.23
N GLN A 125 -5.91 -14.18 -12.60
CA GLN A 125 -6.68 -15.24 -11.93
C GLN A 125 -7.26 -14.82 -10.57
N ALA A 126 -6.55 -13.99 -9.80
CA ALA A 126 -7.01 -13.52 -8.49
C ALA A 126 -7.84 -12.23 -8.56
N TRP A 127 -7.54 -11.38 -9.55
CA TRP A 127 -8.27 -10.18 -9.94
C TRP A 127 -8.22 -10.08 -11.47
N THR A 128 -9.30 -9.61 -12.10
CA THR A 128 -9.27 -9.45 -13.56
C THR A 128 -8.39 -8.27 -14.02
N LYS A 129 -8.22 -7.26 -13.16
CA LYS A 129 -7.41 -6.06 -13.41
C LYS A 129 -6.70 -5.60 -12.14
N PHE A 130 -5.74 -4.70 -12.28
CA PHE A 130 -5.11 -4.02 -11.16
C PHE A 130 -6.08 -2.99 -10.56
N TYR A 131 -6.41 -3.15 -9.28
CA TYR A 131 -7.21 -2.19 -8.51
C TYR A 131 -6.37 -1.52 -7.43
N GLU A 132 -6.32 -0.20 -7.45
CA GLU A 132 -5.54 0.57 -6.48
C GLU A 132 -6.29 0.77 -5.16
N PHE A 133 -6.16 -0.19 -4.24
CA PHE A 133 -6.50 0.01 -2.82
C PHE A 133 -5.32 0.69 -2.13
N SER A 134 -5.59 1.87 -1.57
CA SER A 134 -4.62 2.81 -1.01
C SER A 134 -4.62 2.80 0.52
N ASN A 135 -3.58 3.38 1.13
CA ASN A 135 -3.55 3.59 2.59
C ASN A 135 -4.68 4.52 3.08
N ALA A 136 -5.24 5.38 2.22
CA ALA A 136 -6.38 6.21 2.60
C ALA A 136 -7.63 5.37 2.85
N ASP A 137 -7.85 4.34 2.03
CA ASP A 137 -9.02 3.46 2.12
C ASP A 137 -9.05 2.71 3.46
N VAL A 138 -7.91 2.13 3.89
CA VAL A 138 -7.83 1.43 5.18
C VAL A 138 -7.93 2.39 6.38
N ARG A 139 -7.40 3.61 6.26
CA ARG A 139 -7.56 4.62 7.33
C ARG A 139 -9.01 5.02 7.53
N VAL A 140 -9.75 5.29 6.44
CA VAL A 140 -11.17 5.63 6.50
C VAL A 140 -11.98 4.45 7.03
N ALA A 141 -11.72 3.24 6.53
CA ALA A 141 -12.35 2.02 7.02
C ALA A 141 -12.13 1.81 8.52
N ARG A 142 -10.91 2.05 9.01
CA ARG A 142 -10.58 1.93 10.44
C ARG A 142 -11.40 2.88 11.30
N VAL A 143 -11.45 4.17 10.93
CA VAL A 143 -12.20 5.18 11.69
C VAL A 143 -13.68 4.78 11.80
N LEU A 144 -14.25 4.31 10.69
CA LEU A 144 -15.62 3.85 10.64
C LEU A 144 -15.85 2.61 11.50
N ILE A 145 -14.98 1.61 11.41
CA ILE A 145 -15.06 0.40 12.24
C ILE A 145 -14.93 0.75 13.72
N GLU A 146 -13.96 1.57 14.11
CA GLU A 146 -13.76 2.00 15.49
C GLU A 146 -15.01 2.65 16.09
N GLN A 147 -15.68 3.50 15.30
CA GLN A 147 -16.92 4.16 15.72
C GLN A 147 -18.07 3.15 15.88
N LEU A 148 -18.26 2.23 14.93
CA LEU A 148 -19.39 1.30 14.93
C LEU A 148 -19.24 0.16 15.94
N THR A 149 -18.03 -0.37 16.13
CA THR A 149 -17.79 -1.47 17.07
C THR A 149 -17.60 -0.98 18.51
N GLY A 150 -17.35 0.32 18.70
CA GLY A 150 -17.26 0.94 20.02
C GLY A 150 -18.60 1.09 20.74
N GLN A 151 -19.73 1.03 20.02
CA GLN A 151 -21.08 1.29 20.56
C GLN A 151 -21.77 0.08 21.21
N GLY A 152 -21.16 -1.12 21.12
CA GLY A 152 -21.62 -2.34 21.81
C GLY A 152 -22.54 -3.24 20.98
N ASP A 153 -23.45 -2.68 20.17
CA ASP A 153 -24.22 -3.45 19.18
C ASP A 153 -23.63 -3.21 17.78
N THR A 154 -23.11 -4.27 17.16
CA THR A 154 -22.39 -4.17 15.88
C THR A 154 -23.22 -4.73 14.75
N ASP A 155 -23.73 -3.83 13.91
CA ASP A 155 -24.35 -4.21 12.64
C ASP A 155 -23.29 -4.55 11.59
N TRP A 156 -22.98 -5.84 11.50
CA TRP A 156 -22.03 -6.35 10.51
C TRP A 156 -22.51 -6.18 9.07
N GLU A 157 -23.82 -6.17 8.82
CA GLU A 157 -24.35 -5.95 7.47
C GLU A 157 -24.09 -4.52 7.01
N PHE A 158 -24.30 -3.55 7.89
CA PHE A 158 -23.99 -2.16 7.63
C PHE A 158 -22.48 -1.94 7.41
N ILE A 159 -21.62 -2.54 8.24
CA ILE A 159 -20.15 -2.49 8.04
C ILE A 159 -19.75 -3.06 6.68
N ARG A 160 -20.27 -4.24 6.31
CA ARG A 160 -19.98 -4.85 5.00
C ARG A 160 -20.46 -3.95 3.86
N GLY A 161 -21.65 -3.35 3.97
CA GLY A 161 -22.18 -2.42 2.98
C GLY A 161 -21.28 -1.20 2.79
N LEU A 162 -20.78 -0.60 3.86
CA LEU A 162 -19.87 0.54 3.80
C LEU A 162 -18.51 0.18 3.18
N LEU A 163 -17.93 -0.95 3.59
CA LEU A 163 -16.69 -1.45 3.00
C LEU A 163 -16.86 -1.77 1.51
N GLN A 164 -17.97 -2.38 1.13
CA GLN A 164 -18.29 -2.73 -0.25
C GLN A 164 -18.56 -1.50 -1.11
N PHE A 165 -19.56 -0.70 -0.78
CA PHE A 165 -20.08 0.32 -1.69
C PHE A 165 -19.37 1.67 -1.60
N VAL A 166 -18.78 1.99 -0.44
CA VAL A 166 -18.19 3.32 -0.20
C VAL A 166 -16.67 3.29 -0.30
N ILE A 167 -16.02 2.25 0.21
CA ILE A 167 -14.56 2.26 0.39
C ILE A 167 -13.84 1.48 -0.71
N TYR A 168 -14.10 0.17 -0.82
CA TYR A 168 -13.32 -0.70 -1.71
C TYR A 168 -13.96 -0.92 -3.08
N GLY A 169 -15.27 -1.10 -3.16
CA GLY A 169 -15.95 -1.52 -4.40
C GLY A 169 -16.11 -0.43 -5.44
N GLY A 170 -16.01 0.86 -5.11
CA GLY A 170 -16.11 1.96 -6.08
C GLY A 170 -15.05 1.93 -7.18
N ARG A 171 -13.97 1.16 -7.00
CA ARG A 171 -12.90 0.94 -7.98
C ARG A 171 -13.07 -0.33 -8.81
N ILE A 172 -13.95 -1.23 -8.38
CA ILE A 172 -14.11 -2.55 -8.98
C ILE A 172 -15.18 -2.49 -10.06
N GLU A 173 -14.74 -2.51 -11.32
CA GLU A 173 -15.61 -2.47 -12.49
C GLU A 173 -16.23 -3.85 -12.81
N SER A 174 -15.49 -4.93 -12.54
CA SER A 174 -15.90 -6.28 -12.91
C SER A 174 -16.88 -6.86 -11.88
N GLN A 175 -18.03 -7.36 -12.35
CA GLN A 175 -19.00 -8.01 -11.47
C GLN A 175 -18.42 -9.25 -10.78
N PHE A 176 -17.53 -9.99 -11.45
CA PHE A 176 -16.87 -11.14 -10.86
C PHE A 176 -15.96 -10.73 -9.70
N ASP A 177 -15.16 -9.68 -9.91
CA ASP A 177 -14.28 -9.14 -8.88
C ASP A 177 -15.09 -8.53 -7.71
N SER A 178 -16.23 -7.91 -8.01
CA SER A 178 -17.15 -7.44 -6.97
C SER A 178 -17.65 -8.60 -6.11
N ASN A 179 -17.99 -9.74 -6.71
CA ASN A 179 -18.40 -10.94 -5.98
C ASN A 179 -17.25 -11.51 -5.11
N VAL A 180 -16.00 -11.43 -5.57
CA VAL A 180 -14.82 -11.82 -4.80
C VAL A 180 -14.69 -10.93 -3.56
N LEU A 181 -14.80 -9.60 -3.70
CA LEU A 181 -14.80 -8.68 -2.56
C LEU A 181 -15.92 -9.01 -1.57
N VAL A 182 -17.15 -9.20 -2.06
CA VAL A 182 -18.31 -9.57 -1.23
C VAL A 182 -18.08 -10.87 -0.47
N SER A 183 -17.47 -11.88 -1.10
CA SER A 183 -17.15 -13.15 -0.46
C SER A 183 -16.20 -12.98 0.74
N TYR A 184 -15.15 -12.16 0.59
CA TYR A 184 -14.25 -11.83 1.71
C TYR A 184 -14.98 -11.07 2.81
N LEU A 185 -15.77 -10.06 2.46
CA LEU A 185 -16.52 -9.28 3.43
C LEU A 185 -17.46 -10.16 4.26
N ASN A 186 -18.21 -11.05 3.62
CA ASN A 186 -19.10 -11.99 4.31
C ASN A 186 -18.35 -12.97 5.21
N THR A 187 -17.19 -13.45 4.77
CA THR A 187 -16.38 -14.43 5.51
C THR A 187 -15.67 -13.80 6.72
N LEU A 188 -15.20 -12.56 6.58
CA LEU A 188 -14.35 -11.88 7.56
C LEU A 188 -15.14 -11.02 8.54
N PHE A 189 -16.16 -10.29 8.07
CA PHE A 189 -16.91 -9.32 8.89
C PHE A 189 -18.29 -9.86 9.24
N ASN A 190 -18.33 -10.74 10.25
CA ASN A 190 -19.57 -11.26 10.82
C ASN A 190 -19.39 -11.59 12.31
N GLY A 191 -20.52 -11.73 13.02
CA GLY A 191 -20.53 -11.96 14.46
C GLY A 191 -20.05 -13.35 14.91
N GLN A 192 -19.79 -14.29 13.98
CA GLN A 192 -19.15 -15.56 14.30
C GLN A 192 -17.63 -15.45 14.24
N LYS A 193 -17.10 -14.66 13.30
CA LYS A 193 -15.67 -14.44 13.09
C LYS A 193 -15.09 -13.43 14.08
N ILE A 194 -15.80 -12.33 14.33
CA ILE A 194 -15.37 -11.26 15.23
C ILE A 194 -16.33 -11.21 16.42
N THR A 195 -15.90 -11.82 17.53
CA THR A 195 -16.75 -12.04 18.72
C THR A 195 -16.33 -11.20 19.92
N GLY A 196 -15.15 -10.57 19.88
CA GLY A 196 -14.49 -9.98 21.04
C GLY A 196 -13.89 -11.01 21.99
N GLN A 197 -13.93 -12.30 21.63
CA GLN A 197 -13.44 -13.42 22.43
C GLN A 197 -12.40 -14.24 21.66
N ARG A 198 -11.68 -15.14 22.34
CA ARG A 198 -10.66 -16.00 21.74
C ARG A 198 -11.30 -17.20 21.02
N GLY A 199 -10.52 -17.86 20.17
CA GLY A 199 -10.89 -19.14 19.54
C GLY A 199 -11.31 -19.05 18.07
N GLN A 200 -11.38 -17.84 17.51
CA GLN A 200 -11.61 -17.64 16.08
C GLN A 200 -10.30 -17.54 15.32
N GLN A 201 -10.32 -17.89 14.03
CA GLN A 201 -9.17 -17.80 13.14
C GLN A 201 -9.50 -16.97 11.91
N VAL A 202 -8.58 -16.09 11.51
CA VAL A 202 -8.75 -15.27 10.29
C VAL A 202 -8.46 -16.09 9.04
N ALA A 203 -7.44 -16.95 9.12
CA ALA A 203 -7.06 -17.96 8.13
C ALA A 203 -6.55 -19.20 8.85
N SER A 204 -6.39 -20.31 8.13
CA SER A 204 -5.90 -21.57 8.70
C SER A 204 -4.59 -21.37 9.46
N GLY A 205 -4.59 -21.66 10.76
CA GLY A 205 -3.40 -21.52 11.62
C GLY A 205 -3.12 -20.10 12.12
N ILE A 206 -3.95 -19.10 11.78
CA ILE A 206 -3.78 -17.70 12.21
C ILE A 206 -4.97 -17.30 13.10
N GLU A 207 -4.75 -17.33 14.41
CA GLU A 207 -5.76 -17.00 15.41
C GLU A 207 -6.03 -15.50 15.50
N ILE A 208 -7.28 -15.15 15.80
CA ILE A 208 -7.70 -13.82 16.20
C ILE A 208 -7.58 -13.75 17.72
N ILE A 209 -6.55 -13.04 18.19
CA ILE A 209 -6.31 -12.86 19.63
C ILE A 209 -7.34 -11.91 20.26
N THR A 210 -7.34 -11.86 21.59
CA THR A 210 -8.18 -10.94 22.37
C THR A 210 -7.27 -10.06 23.22
N ALA A 211 -7.26 -8.77 22.91
CA ALA A 211 -6.50 -7.74 23.60
C ALA A 211 -7.23 -6.38 23.50
N ASP A 212 -6.98 -5.48 24.44
CA ASP A 212 -7.56 -4.12 24.50
C ASP A 212 -6.66 -3.06 23.84
N ASN A 213 -5.54 -3.49 23.24
CA ASN A 213 -4.52 -2.63 22.66
C ASN A 213 -3.97 -3.21 21.35
N ILE A 214 -3.59 -2.32 20.43
CA ILE A 214 -3.09 -2.70 19.10
C ILE A 214 -1.66 -3.27 19.17
N LYS A 215 -0.87 -2.94 20.20
CA LYS A 215 0.51 -3.45 20.34
C LYS A 215 0.57 -4.97 20.41
N GLU A 216 -0.37 -5.59 21.12
CA GLU A 216 -0.47 -7.04 21.18
C GLU A 216 -0.77 -7.65 19.81
N PHE A 217 -1.63 -7.02 19.02
CA PHE A 217 -1.89 -7.45 17.64
C PHE A 217 -0.66 -7.27 16.74
N VAL A 218 0.11 -6.19 16.88
CA VAL A 218 1.38 -6.01 16.17
C VAL A 218 2.36 -7.13 16.49
N ASN A 219 2.54 -7.45 17.78
CA ASN A 219 3.43 -8.52 18.23
C ASN A 219 2.96 -9.90 17.77
N HIS A 220 1.65 -10.14 17.74
CA HIS A 220 1.05 -11.36 17.22
C HIS A 220 1.26 -11.49 15.72
N THR A 221 0.96 -10.44 14.94
CA THR A 221 1.22 -10.38 13.51
C THR A 221 2.69 -10.67 13.18
N ALA A 222 3.63 -10.10 13.94
CA ALA A 222 5.05 -10.32 13.71
C ALA A 222 5.50 -11.78 13.93
N LYS A 223 4.80 -12.53 14.81
CA LYS A 223 5.14 -13.90 15.20
C LYS A 223 4.36 -14.99 14.46
N SER A 224 3.09 -14.73 14.18
CA SER A 224 2.13 -15.75 13.71
C SER A 224 1.87 -15.73 12.22
N ILE A 225 2.14 -14.61 11.54
CA ILE A 225 2.01 -14.52 10.08
C ILE A 225 3.36 -14.87 9.46
N PRO A 226 3.40 -15.80 8.48
CA PRO A 226 4.64 -16.20 7.82
C PRO A 226 5.24 -15.03 7.01
N ASP A 227 6.54 -15.09 6.75
CA ASP A 227 7.23 -14.10 5.90
C ASP A 227 6.95 -14.33 4.42
N GLU A 228 6.69 -15.57 4.01
CA GLU A 228 6.24 -15.92 2.67
C GLU A 228 4.74 -16.21 2.67
N ASP A 229 4.02 -15.60 1.73
CA ASP A 229 2.59 -15.80 1.58
C ASP A 229 2.28 -17.03 0.73
N GLU A 230 1.57 -18.00 1.30
CA GLU A 230 1.05 -19.13 0.56
C GLU A 230 -0.28 -18.79 -0.14
N PRO A 231 -0.55 -19.30 -1.36
CA PRO A 231 -1.81 -19.09 -2.08
C PRO A 231 -3.07 -19.37 -1.27
N ALA A 232 -2.98 -20.33 -0.34
CA ALA A 232 -4.06 -20.71 0.55
C ALA A 232 -4.52 -19.56 1.48
N LEU A 233 -3.62 -18.64 1.87
CA LEU A 233 -3.99 -17.45 2.67
C LEU A 233 -4.93 -16.52 1.90
N PHE A 234 -4.83 -16.54 0.58
CA PHE A 234 -5.72 -15.81 -0.32
C PHE A 234 -6.93 -16.64 -0.74
N GLY A 235 -7.09 -17.91 -0.33
CA GLY A 235 -8.13 -18.79 -0.88
C GLY A 235 -7.92 -19.08 -2.38
N LEU A 236 -6.68 -19.01 -2.86
CA LEU A 236 -6.31 -19.37 -4.23
C LEU A 236 -5.79 -20.81 -4.28
N PRO A 237 -5.93 -21.51 -5.42
CA PRO A 237 -5.44 -22.87 -5.56
C PRO A 237 -3.91 -22.91 -5.58
N ALA A 238 -3.32 -23.97 -5.02
CA ALA A 238 -1.86 -24.07 -4.85
C ALA A 238 -1.06 -23.99 -6.15
N ASN A 239 -1.64 -24.43 -7.28
CA ASN A 239 -0.99 -24.40 -8.59
C ASN A 239 -0.77 -22.97 -9.14
N ILE A 240 -1.45 -21.95 -8.60
CA ILE A 240 -1.32 -20.57 -9.06
C ILE A 240 0.09 -20.02 -8.85
N ARG A 241 0.76 -20.41 -7.77
CA ARG A 241 2.13 -19.99 -7.46
C ARG A 241 3.09 -20.49 -8.53
N PHE A 242 2.93 -21.74 -8.95
CA PHE A 242 3.76 -22.31 -10.01
C PHE A 242 3.57 -21.56 -11.34
N SER A 243 2.31 -21.31 -11.74
CA SER A 243 2.04 -20.57 -12.97
C SER A 243 2.61 -19.15 -12.93
N TRP A 244 2.46 -18.44 -11.81
CA TRP A 244 3.03 -17.11 -11.63
C TRP A 244 4.57 -17.12 -11.67
N GLN A 245 5.21 -18.05 -10.96
CA GLN A 245 6.67 -18.21 -10.97
C GLN A 245 7.21 -18.50 -12.37
N LEU A 246 6.50 -19.28 -13.17
CA LEU A 246 6.89 -19.58 -14.55
C LEU A 246 6.87 -18.31 -15.41
N THR A 247 5.79 -17.52 -15.35
CA THR A 247 5.68 -16.25 -16.09
C THR A 247 6.78 -15.28 -15.68
N GLU A 248 7.00 -15.07 -14.38
CA GLU A 248 8.07 -14.20 -13.87
C GLU A 248 9.47 -14.65 -14.31
N ALA A 249 9.71 -15.97 -14.31
CA ALA A 249 10.97 -16.54 -14.78
C ALA A 249 11.17 -16.28 -16.28
N GLU A 250 10.14 -16.49 -17.10
CA GLU A 250 10.18 -16.20 -18.54
C GLU A 250 10.41 -14.73 -18.82
N GLU A 251 9.72 -13.82 -18.12
CA GLU A 251 9.93 -12.38 -18.24
C GLU A 251 11.34 -11.96 -17.83
N THR A 252 11.84 -12.49 -16.72
CA THR A 252 13.19 -12.20 -16.23
C THR A 252 14.24 -12.65 -17.25
N VAL A 253 14.10 -13.85 -17.80
CA VAL A 253 14.98 -14.36 -18.86
C VAL A 253 14.88 -13.51 -20.13
N ALA A 254 13.69 -13.04 -20.50
CA ALA A 254 13.50 -12.15 -21.64
C ALA A 254 14.22 -10.81 -21.43
N ARG A 255 14.08 -10.18 -20.26
CA ARG A 255 14.78 -8.92 -19.90
C ARG A 255 16.31 -9.09 -19.94
N MET A 256 16.82 -10.22 -19.43
CA MET A 256 18.24 -10.56 -19.50
C MET A 256 18.74 -10.69 -20.95
N ARG A 257 17.93 -11.28 -21.85
CA ARG A 257 18.29 -11.43 -23.27
C ARG A 257 18.29 -10.12 -24.04
N ASN A 258 17.37 -9.21 -23.70
CA ASN A 258 17.21 -7.93 -24.40
C ASN A 258 18.16 -6.84 -23.90
N GLY A 259 18.80 -7.03 -22.74
CA GLY A 259 19.72 -6.05 -22.14
C GLY A 259 19.01 -4.92 -21.38
N ASP A 260 17.75 -5.11 -21.00
CA ASP A 260 16.90 -4.12 -20.31
C ASP A 260 17.01 -4.21 -18.76
N LEU A 261 18.18 -4.58 -18.23
CA LEU A 261 18.46 -4.65 -16.79
C LEU A 261 19.06 -3.36 -16.24
#